data_AF-A0A1A9C7N3-F1
#
_entry.id   AF-A0A1A9C7N3-F1
#
_cell.length_a   1.000
_cell.length_b   1.000
_cell.length_c   1.000
_cell.angle_alpha   90.00
_cell.angle_beta   90.00
_cell.angle_gamma   90.00
#
_symmetry.space_group_name_H-M   'P 1'
#
loop_
_entity.id
_entity.type
_entity.pdbx_description
1 polymer ?
#
loop_
_entity_poly.entity_id
_entity_poly.type
_entity_poly.pdbx_seq_one_letter_code
_entity_poly.pdbx_strand_id
1 'polypeptide(L)'
;MRQGGRMILRAALSAALARTALTGLRHRAPDRWRRVNHAGKSVDLHTGPASTLAAAVGAGLVRPGLGAAVLAAGACGAYDDIVGAGDPRRGFRAHLSALRHGEVTSGAVKLFGVGAAGLVAGALLKEKPVDRLLAGVVVAGTAHFVNLVDVRPGRAAGAVLALGAPGVLRRGPARELSAATMGAAAAVLPDDLAERSMLGDTGA
;
A
#
# COMPACT_ATOMS: atom_id res chain seq x y z
N MET A 1 23.28 -7.21 -19.75
CA MET A 1 23.54 -7.36 -18.30
C MET A 1 23.06 -6.18 -17.41
N ARG A 2 22.80 -4.96 -17.92
CA ARG A 2 22.47 -3.78 -17.07
C ARG A 2 21.05 -3.75 -16.44
N GLN A 3 20.04 -4.37 -17.06
CA GLN A 3 18.65 -4.28 -16.57
C GLN A 3 18.31 -5.23 -15.42
N GLY A 4 19.00 -6.37 -15.30
CA GLY A 4 18.81 -7.31 -14.17
C GLY A 4 19.38 -6.74 -12.87
N GLY A 5 20.58 -6.13 -12.92
CA GLY A 5 21.19 -5.49 -11.76
C GLY A 5 20.36 -4.34 -11.19
N ARG A 6 19.77 -3.50 -12.04
CA ARG A 6 18.86 -2.42 -11.59
C ARG A 6 17.65 -2.96 -10.86
N MET A 7 17.03 -4.03 -11.36
CA MET A 7 15.88 -4.68 -10.70
C MET A 7 16.23 -5.19 -9.30
N ILE A 8 17.33 -5.95 -9.18
CA ILE A 8 17.80 -6.47 -7.88
C ILE A 8 18.09 -5.32 -6.92
N LEU A 9 18.76 -4.25 -7.41
CA LEU A 9 19.03 -3.06 -6.61
C LEU A 9 17.75 -2.36 -6.14
N ARG A 10 16.72 -2.21 -6.99
CA ARG A 10 15.43 -1.63 -6.60
C ARG A 10 14.74 -2.44 -5.50
N ALA A 11 14.70 -3.76 -5.66
CA ALA A 11 14.12 -4.65 -4.66
C ALA A 11 14.89 -4.58 -3.34
N ALA A 12 16.22 -4.66 -3.38
CA ALA A 12 17.07 -4.61 -2.19
C ALA A 12 16.98 -3.26 -1.47
N LEU A 13 17.00 -2.14 -2.20
CA LEU A 13 16.87 -0.80 -1.64
C LEU A 13 15.52 -0.62 -0.95
N SER A 14 14.43 -1.03 -1.63
CA SER A 14 13.08 -0.94 -1.08
C SER A 14 12.94 -1.82 0.18
N ALA A 15 13.49 -3.05 0.14
CA ALA A 15 13.50 -3.93 1.29
C ALA A 15 14.27 -3.34 2.49
N ALA A 16 15.46 -2.78 2.23
CA ALA A 16 16.26 -2.12 3.27
C ALA A 16 15.54 -0.90 3.85
N LEU A 17 14.90 -0.09 3.01
CA LEU A 17 14.12 1.07 3.44
C LEU A 17 12.90 0.66 4.27
N ALA A 18 12.15 -0.36 3.85
CA ALA A 18 11.03 -0.89 4.63
C ALA A 18 11.49 -1.43 5.98
N ARG A 19 12.61 -2.18 6.02
CA ARG A 19 13.17 -2.69 7.28
C ARG A 19 13.61 -1.59 8.23
N THR A 20 14.34 -0.59 7.73
CA THR A 20 14.84 0.52 8.53
C THR A 20 13.69 1.39 9.05
N ALA A 21 12.69 1.67 8.21
CA ALA A 21 11.47 2.38 8.62
C ALA A 21 10.69 1.61 9.69
N LEU A 22 10.48 0.30 9.49
CA LEU A 22 9.78 -0.55 10.46
C LEU A 22 10.47 -0.56 11.83
N THR A 23 11.79 -0.77 11.86
CA THR A 23 12.57 -0.73 13.11
C THR A 23 12.48 0.64 13.76
N GLY A 24 12.59 1.72 12.98
CA GLY A 24 12.47 3.09 13.50
C GLY A 24 11.09 3.40 14.09
N LEU A 25 10.02 2.93 13.45
CA LEU A 25 8.63 3.10 13.90
C LEU A 25 8.36 2.32 15.19
N ARG A 26 8.85 1.10 15.32
CA ARG A 26 8.69 0.30 16.54
C ARG A 26 9.20 0.98 17.81
N HIS A 27 10.22 1.82 17.68
CA HIS A 27 10.78 2.55 18.82
C HIS A 27 10.09 3.88 19.12
N ARG A 28 9.29 4.42 18.19
CA ARG A 28 8.79 5.81 18.28
C ARG A 28 7.29 5.97 18.10
N ALA A 29 6.60 4.98 17.55
CA ALA A 29 5.22 5.11 17.17
C ALA A 29 4.30 5.08 18.41
N PRO A 30 3.31 5.98 18.47
CA PRO A 30 2.34 6.01 19.58
C PRO A 30 1.41 4.79 19.56
N ASP A 31 0.85 4.43 20.72
CA ASP A 31 -0.02 3.25 20.88
C ASP A 31 -1.27 3.22 20.00
N ARG A 32 -1.66 4.37 19.42
CA ARG A 32 -2.74 4.46 18.42
C ARG A 32 -2.47 3.67 17.13
N TRP A 33 -1.25 3.19 16.91
CA TRP A 33 -0.89 2.31 15.79
C TRP A 33 -0.99 0.81 16.16
N ARG A 34 -2.01 0.46 16.94
CA ARG A 34 -2.32 -0.91 17.32
C ARG A 34 -3.72 -1.29 16.88
N ARG A 35 -3.90 -2.56 16.53
CA ARG A 35 -5.19 -3.11 16.13
C ARG A 35 -5.35 -4.52 16.69
N VAL A 36 -6.60 -4.91 16.93
CA VAL A 36 -6.93 -6.31 17.28
C VAL A 36 -7.06 -7.10 15.98
N ASN A 37 -6.27 -8.16 15.85
CA ASN A 37 -6.29 -9.01 14.66
C ASN A 37 -7.44 -10.03 14.71
N HIS A 38 -7.54 -10.84 13.66
CA HIS A 38 -8.56 -11.89 13.51
C HIS A 38 -8.57 -12.96 14.64
N ALA A 39 -7.47 -13.09 15.38
CA ALA A 39 -7.32 -14.03 16.50
C ALA A 39 -7.49 -13.36 17.87
N GLY A 40 -7.95 -12.10 17.91
CA GLY A 40 -8.13 -11.34 19.16
C GLY A 40 -6.84 -10.80 19.76
N LYS A 41 -5.69 -10.92 19.06
CA LYS A 41 -4.39 -10.43 19.55
C LYS A 41 -4.19 -8.98 19.14
N SER A 42 -3.61 -8.18 20.04
CA SER A 42 -3.14 -6.84 19.68
C SER A 42 -1.87 -6.97 18.83
N VAL A 43 -1.90 -6.42 17.63
CA VAL A 43 -0.77 -6.31 16.70
C VAL A 43 -0.49 -4.84 16.40
N ASP A 44 0.74 -4.52 15.99
CA ASP A 44 1.08 -3.18 15.53
C ASP A 44 0.71 -2.95 14.06
N LEU A 45 0.70 -1.70 13.61
CA LEU A 45 0.41 -1.29 12.23
C LEU A 45 1.64 -0.71 11.52
N HIS A 46 2.85 -0.92 12.05
CA HIS A 46 4.05 -0.23 11.56
C HIS A 46 4.51 -0.73 10.19
N THR A 47 4.16 -1.96 9.81
CA THR A 47 4.47 -2.50 8.48
C THR A 47 3.76 -1.74 7.37
N GLY A 48 2.63 -1.11 7.65
CA GLY A 48 1.92 -0.22 6.72
C GLY A 48 2.77 0.98 6.30
N PRO A 49 3.01 1.97 7.19
CA PRO A 49 3.82 3.15 6.88
C PRO A 49 5.23 2.81 6.38
N ALA A 50 5.85 1.74 6.89
CA ALA A 50 7.16 1.28 6.42
C ALA A 50 7.12 0.83 4.96
N SER A 51 6.10 0.07 4.57
CA SER A 51 5.93 -0.39 3.18
C SER A 51 5.57 0.77 2.27
N THR A 52 4.69 1.67 2.70
CA THR A 52 4.29 2.87 1.93
C THR A 52 5.49 3.76 1.64
N LEU A 53 6.33 4.04 2.64
CA LEU A 53 7.53 4.86 2.46
C LEU A 53 8.50 4.20 1.46
N ALA A 54 8.73 2.90 1.60
CA ALA A 54 9.63 2.17 0.71
C ALA A 54 9.11 2.13 -0.73
N ALA A 55 7.82 1.82 -0.92
CA ALA A 55 7.17 1.80 -2.22
C ALA A 55 7.13 3.20 -2.86
N ALA A 56 6.87 4.25 -2.07
CA ALA A 56 6.86 5.63 -2.54
C ALA A 56 8.23 6.08 -3.04
N VAL A 57 9.31 5.79 -2.30
CA VAL A 57 10.67 6.08 -2.75
C VAL A 57 10.99 5.29 -4.00
N GLY A 58 10.68 3.99 -4.04
CA GLY A 58 10.88 3.15 -5.21
C GLY A 58 10.16 3.67 -6.45
N ALA A 59 8.90 4.07 -6.32
CA ALA A 59 8.10 4.66 -7.39
C ALA A 59 8.59 6.06 -7.79
N GLY A 60 8.99 6.88 -6.82
CA GLY A 60 9.55 8.22 -7.01
C GLY A 60 10.83 8.21 -7.83
N LEU A 61 11.67 7.20 -7.65
CA LEU A 61 12.90 7.00 -8.43
C LEU A 61 12.64 6.61 -9.90
N VAL A 62 11.44 6.13 -10.22
CA VAL A 62 10.97 5.94 -11.60
C VAL A 62 10.36 7.23 -12.11
N ARG A 63 9.50 7.86 -11.29
CA ARG A 63 8.92 9.17 -11.56
C ARG A 63 8.44 9.83 -10.26
N PRO A 64 8.86 11.06 -9.92
CA PRO A 64 8.51 11.69 -8.65
C PRO A 64 7.00 11.71 -8.35
N GLY A 65 6.18 11.99 -9.36
CA GLY A 65 4.72 12.01 -9.21
C GLY A 65 4.10 10.65 -8.82
N LEU A 66 4.73 9.52 -9.16
CA LEU A 66 4.26 8.21 -8.73
C LEU A 66 4.55 7.99 -7.24
N GLY A 67 5.71 8.45 -6.75
CA GLY A 67 6.01 8.44 -5.32
C GLY A 67 5.02 9.28 -4.52
N ALA A 68 4.69 10.48 -5.02
CA ALA A 68 3.67 11.34 -4.41
C ALA A 68 2.28 10.68 -4.39
N ALA A 69 1.88 10.00 -5.45
CA ALA A 69 0.62 9.26 -5.49
C ALA A 69 0.56 8.12 -4.45
N VAL A 70 1.65 7.36 -4.28
CA VAL A 70 1.75 6.30 -3.26
C VAL A 70 1.68 6.90 -1.85
N LEU A 71 2.37 8.01 -1.58
CA LEU A 71 2.29 8.70 -0.29
C LEU A 71 0.88 9.22 -0.01
N ALA A 72 0.20 9.78 -1.02
CA ALA A 72 -1.17 10.26 -0.85
C ALA A 72 -2.14 9.11 -0.54
N ALA A 73 -2.03 7.98 -1.25
CA ALA A 73 -2.82 6.78 -0.97
C ALA A 73 -2.58 6.26 0.45
N GLY A 74 -1.32 6.05 0.83
CA GLY A 74 -0.98 5.57 2.16
C GLY A 74 -1.32 6.55 3.28
N ALA A 75 -1.27 7.86 3.05
CA ALA A 75 -1.74 8.86 4.01
C ALA A 75 -3.26 8.74 4.26
N CYS A 76 -4.04 8.49 3.21
CA CYS A 76 -5.48 8.25 3.37
C CYS A 76 -5.76 6.93 4.09
N GLY A 77 -4.95 5.89 3.83
CA GLY A 77 -4.97 4.63 4.57
C GLY A 77 -4.61 4.81 6.05
N ALA A 78 -3.56 5.54 6.37
CA ALA A 78 -3.15 5.88 7.73
C ALA A 78 -4.21 6.67 8.49
N TYR A 79 -4.87 7.60 7.79
CA TYR A 79 -6.01 8.31 8.36
C TYR A 79 -7.14 7.34 8.73
N ASP A 80 -7.47 6.37 7.88
CA ASP A 80 -8.50 5.37 8.16
C ASP A 80 -8.11 4.38 9.26
N ASP A 81 -6.84 3.94 9.28
CA ASP A 81 -6.32 3.06 10.33
C ASP A 81 -6.41 3.70 11.72
N ILE A 82 -6.18 5.03 11.82
CA ILE A 82 -6.18 5.75 13.10
C ILE A 82 -7.59 6.23 13.47
N VAL A 83 -8.27 6.92 12.55
CA VAL A 83 -9.57 7.58 12.84
C VAL A 83 -10.73 6.59 12.69
N GLY A 84 -10.60 5.61 11.81
CA GLY A 84 -11.61 4.58 11.56
C GLY A 84 -11.52 3.34 12.45
N ALA A 85 -10.57 3.28 13.38
CA ALA A 85 -10.35 2.10 14.25
C ALA A 85 -11.61 1.68 15.01
N GLY A 86 -12.40 2.64 15.48
CA GLY A 86 -13.65 2.42 16.21
C GLY A 86 -14.92 2.41 15.36
N ASP A 87 -14.83 2.64 14.04
CA ASP A 87 -16.01 2.70 13.18
C ASP A 87 -16.48 1.27 12.81
N PRO A 88 -17.72 0.87 13.16
CA PRO A 88 -18.25 -0.45 12.80
C PRO A 88 -18.61 -0.54 11.30
N ARG A 89 -18.70 0.57 10.58
CA ARG A 89 -19.06 0.59 9.16
C ARG A 89 -17.95 -0.03 8.32
N ARG A 90 -18.31 -1.01 7.47
CA ARG A 90 -17.38 -1.70 6.58
C ARG A 90 -17.90 -1.73 5.15
N GLY A 91 -16.98 -1.60 4.20
CA GLY A 91 -17.23 -1.72 2.77
C GLY A 91 -17.82 -0.46 2.13
N PHE A 92 -17.79 -0.42 0.79
CA PHE A 92 -18.17 0.77 0.02
C PHE A 92 -19.61 1.23 0.27
N ARG A 93 -20.56 0.28 0.39
CA ARG A 93 -21.97 0.61 0.59
C ARG A 93 -22.19 1.41 1.88
N ALA A 94 -21.49 1.08 2.96
CA ALA A 94 -21.66 1.76 4.24
C ALA A 94 -21.15 3.20 4.18
N HIS A 95 -19.95 3.42 3.63
CA HIS A 95 -19.35 4.76 3.52
C HIS A 95 -20.06 5.64 2.47
N LEU A 96 -20.48 5.07 1.34
CA LEU A 96 -21.27 5.80 0.35
C LEU A 96 -22.67 6.13 0.86
N SER A 97 -23.27 5.25 1.68
CA SER A 97 -24.54 5.55 2.34
C SER A 97 -24.36 6.69 3.35
N ALA A 98 -23.32 6.66 4.18
CA ALA A 98 -23.03 7.76 5.12
C ALA A 98 -22.86 9.09 4.37
N LEU A 99 -22.12 9.08 3.26
CA LEU A 99 -21.91 10.28 2.44
C LEU A 99 -23.23 10.84 1.87
N ARG A 100 -24.17 9.99 1.47
CA ARG A 100 -25.51 10.41 1.03
C ARG A 100 -26.31 11.13 2.13
N HIS A 101 -26.00 10.87 3.39
CA HIS A 101 -26.60 11.55 4.54
C HIS A 101 -25.74 12.73 5.03
N GLY A 102 -24.73 13.15 4.26
CA GLY A 102 -23.85 14.27 4.60
C GLY A 102 -22.69 13.92 5.55
N GLU A 103 -22.51 12.64 5.89
CA GLU A 103 -21.44 12.20 6.78
C GLU A 103 -20.18 11.78 6.01
N VAL A 104 -19.07 12.49 6.22
CA VAL A 104 -17.76 12.13 5.66
C VAL A 104 -17.02 11.21 6.63
N THR A 105 -17.03 9.91 6.35
CA THR A 105 -16.31 8.91 7.17
C THR A 105 -14.84 8.80 6.75
N SER A 106 -13.97 8.31 7.63
CA SER A 106 -12.56 8.02 7.29
C SER A 106 -12.44 7.03 6.13
N GLY A 107 -13.29 6.00 6.10
CA GLY A 107 -13.33 5.05 4.98
C GLY A 107 -13.77 5.67 3.65
N ALA A 108 -14.53 6.78 3.67
CA ALA A 108 -14.86 7.53 2.46
C ALA A 108 -13.64 8.34 1.99
N VAL A 109 -12.94 9.00 2.92
CA VAL A 109 -11.67 9.69 2.62
C VAL A 109 -10.66 8.73 2.01
N LYS A 110 -10.49 7.52 2.58
CA LYS A 110 -9.65 6.46 2.01
C LYS A 110 -10.10 6.06 0.62
N LEU A 111 -11.39 5.76 0.43
CA LEU A 111 -11.95 5.33 -0.85
C LEU A 111 -11.64 6.35 -1.96
N PHE A 112 -12.00 7.61 -1.75
CA PHE A 112 -11.80 8.64 -2.78
C PHE A 112 -10.34 9.04 -2.92
N GLY A 113 -9.59 9.08 -1.82
CA GLY A 113 -8.16 9.42 -1.83
C GLY A 113 -7.32 8.39 -2.58
N VAL A 114 -7.51 7.10 -2.30
CA VAL A 114 -6.85 6.00 -3.02
C VAL A 114 -7.31 5.95 -4.48
N GLY A 115 -8.61 6.16 -4.74
CA GLY A 115 -9.14 6.28 -6.10
C GLY A 115 -8.47 7.40 -6.90
N ALA A 116 -8.37 8.60 -6.33
CA ALA A 116 -7.74 9.76 -6.96
C ALA A 116 -6.23 9.53 -7.16
N ALA A 117 -5.53 8.99 -6.17
CA ALA A 117 -4.12 8.62 -6.29
C ALA A 117 -3.89 7.59 -7.40
N GLY A 118 -4.78 6.60 -7.53
CA GLY A 118 -4.79 5.64 -8.63
C GLY A 118 -4.94 6.33 -9.99
N LEU A 119 -5.91 7.22 -10.15
CA LEU A 119 -6.10 7.98 -11.40
C LEU A 119 -4.89 8.85 -11.75
N VAL A 120 -4.26 9.51 -10.76
CA VAL A 120 -3.00 10.25 -10.96
C VAL A 120 -1.89 9.31 -11.42
N ALA A 121 -1.73 8.14 -10.79
CA ALA A 121 -0.75 7.16 -11.22
C ALA A 121 -1.01 6.68 -12.65
N GLY A 122 -2.28 6.41 -13.00
CA GLY A 122 -2.68 6.04 -14.36
C GLY A 122 -2.37 7.13 -15.40
N ALA A 123 -2.66 8.39 -15.07
CA ALA A 123 -2.35 9.55 -15.89
C ALA A 123 -0.85 9.74 -16.14
N LEU A 124 -0.02 9.39 -15.15
CA LEU A 124 1.43 9.36 -15.31
C LEU A 124 1.86 8.14 -16.13
N LEU A 125 1.32 6.95 -15.90
CA LEU A 125 1.84 5.73 -16.52
C LEU A 125 1.51 5.58 -18.01
N LYS A 126 0.51 6.31 -18.54
CA LYS A 126 -0.04 6.10 -19.90
C LYS A 126 -0.24 7.41 -20.65
N GLU A 127 -0.19 7.34 -21.98
CA GLU A 127 -0.38 8.50 -22.84
C GLU A 127 -1.83 8.68 -23.29
N LYS A 128 -2.50 7.58 -23.68
CA LYS A 128 -3.87 7.63 -24.21
C LYS A 128 -4.89 7.79 -23.09
N PRO A 129 -5.95 8.62 -23.26
CA PRO A 129 -6.94 8.87 -22.21
C PRO A 129 -7.58 7.60 -21.62
N VAL A 130 -7.98 6.66 -22.48
CA VAL A 130 -8.59 5.39 -22.05
C VAL A 130 -7.58 4.54 -21.26
N ASP A 131 -6.34 4.46 -21.71
CA ASP A 131 -5.30 3.71 -21.01
C ASP A 131 -4.98 4.32 -19.65
N ARG A 132 -4.99 5.66 -19.53
CA ARG A 132 -4.81 6.38 -18.26
C ARG A 132 -5.90 6.00 -17.25
N LEU A 133 -7.15 6.03 -17.69
CA LEU A 133 -8.30 5.65 -16.87
C LEU A 133 -8.21 4.17 -16.45
N LEU A 134 -7.98 3.26 -17.39
CA LEU A 134 -7.87 1.84 -17.11
C LEU A 134 -6.71 1.53 -16.15
N ALA A 135 -5.54 2.15 -16.37
CA ALA A 135 -4.40 2.00 -15.46
C ALA A 135 -4.74 2.52 -14.06
N GLY A 136 -5.43 3.66 -13.95
CA GLY A 136 -5.82 4.20 -12.65
C GLY A 136 -6.83 3.34 -11.91
N VAL A 137 -7.83 2.79 -12.62
CA VAL A 137 -8.79 1.82 -12.08
C VAL A 137 -8.09 0.56 -11.60
N VAL A 138 -7.12 0.04 -12.36
CA VAL A 138 -6.33 -1.13 -11.96
C VAL A 138 -5.50 -0.83 -10.72
N VAL A 139 -4.85 0.32 -10.63
CA VAL A 139 -4.06 0.71 -9.45
C VAL A 139 -4.94 0.83 -8.21
N ALA A 140 -6.03 1.61 -8.27
CA ALA A 140 -6.96 1.77 -7.16
C ALA A 140 -7.64 0.45 -6.78
N GLY A 141 -8.07 -0.33 -7.77
CA GLY A 141 -8.68 -1.65 -7.57
C GLY A 141 -7.71 -2.64 -6.93
N THR A 142 -6.42 -2.57 -7.27
CA THR A 142 -5.39 -3.42 -6.65
C THR A 142 -5.19 -3.06 -5.19
N ALA A 143 -5.12 -1.76 -4.85
CA ALA A 143 -4.99 -1.32 -3.45
C ALA A 143 -6.21 -1.78 -2.61
N HIS A 144 -7.42 -1.60 -3.13
CA HIS A 144 -8.63 -2.12 -2.48
C HIS A 144 -8.64 -3.65 -2.37
N PHE A 145 -8.16 -4.37 -3.38
CA PHE A 145 -8.03 -5.82 -3.32
C PHE A 145 -7.04 -6.27 -2.24
N VAL A 146 -5.87 -5.63 -2.14
CA VAL A 146 -4.87 -5.92 -1.11
C VAL A 146 -5.46 -5.68 0.29
N ASN A 147 -6.18 -4.58 0.49
CA ASN A 147 -6.91 -4.30 1.74
C ASN A 147 -7.96 -5.38 2.07
N LEU A 148 -8.65 -5.92 1.07
CA LEU A 148 -9.66 -6.97 1.28
C LEU A 148 -9.06 -8.32 1.65
N VAL A 149 -7.85 -8.63 1.19
CA VAL A 149 -7.16 -9.88 1.56
C VAL A 149 -6.36 -9.74 2.84
N ASP A 150 -6.17 -8.54 3.38
CA ASP A 150 -5.50 -8.25 4.67
C ASP A 150 -6.33 -8.64 5.90
N VAL A 151 -6.85 -9.87 5.88
CA VAL A 151 -7.69 -10.43 6.95
C VAL A 151 -6.97 -11.51 7.75
N ARG A 152 -5.85 -12.02 7.24
CA ARG A 152 -5.02 -13.03 7.90
C ARG A 152 -3.53 -12.79 7.61
N PRO A 153 -2.64 -13.23 8.51
CA PRO A 153 -1.20 -13.13 8.35
C PRO A 153 -0.69 -13.64 7.01
N GLY A 154 0.20 -12.88 6.40
CA GLY A 154 0.88 -13.14 5.14
C GLY A 154 0.06 -12.84 3.89
N ARG A 155 -1.25 -12.62 3.99
CA ARG A 155 -2.12 -12.57 2.78
C ARG A 155 -1.91 -11.31 1.95
N ALA A 156 -1.85 -10.14 2.58
CA ALA A 156 -1.67 -8.87 1.87
C ALA A 156 -0.29 -8.80 1.20
N ALA A 157 0.78 -9.02 1.96
CA ALA A 157 2.14 -9.07 1.43
C ALA A 157 2.31 -10.19 0.38
N GLY A 158 1.72 -11.36 0.60
CA GLY A 158 1.70 -12.46 -0.37
C GLY A 158 0.98 -12.08 -1.67
N ALA A 159 -0.14 -11.37 -1.60
CA ALA A 159 -0.85 -10.87 -2.78
C ALA A 159 0.00 -9.87 -3.58
N VAL A 160 0.69 -8.94 -2.92
CA VAL A 160 1.61 -8.00 -3.58
C VAL A 160 2.75 -8.74 -4.28
N LEU A 161 3.33 -9.76 -3.63
CA LEU A 161 4.38 -10.59 -4.23
C LEU A 161 3.86 -11.36 -5.46
N ALA A 162 2.68 -11.98 -5.36
CA ALA A 162 2.09 -12.75 -6.44
C ALA A 162 1.72 -11.87 -7.64
N LEU A 163 1.06 -10.72 -7.40
CA LEU A 163 0.66 -9.79 -8.45
C LEU A 163 1.87 -9.05 -9.07
N GLY A 164 2.93 -8.83 -8.29
CA GLY A 164 4.16 -8.20 -8.74
C GLY A 164 5.07 -9.09 -9.59
N ALA A 165 5.02 -10.41 -9.40
CA ALA A 165 5.95 -11.36 -10.03
C ALA A 165 5.96 -11.33 -11.57
N PRO A 166 4.82 -11.24 -12.29
CA PRO A 166 4.86 -11.08 -13.74
C PRO A 166 5.55 -9.77 -14.18
N GLY A 167 5.48 -8.74 -13.33
CA GLY A 167 6.06 -7.42 -13.58
C GLY A 167 7.60 -7.41 -13.60
N VAL A 168 8.26 -8.24 -12.79
CA VAL A 168 9.74 -8.33 -12.80
C VAL A 168 10.29 -8.93 -14.10
N LEU A 169 9.47 -9.70 -14.83
CA LEU A 169 9.82 -10.25 -16.15
C LEU A 169 9.65 -9.22 -17.28
N ARG A 170 8.90 -8.13 -17.06
CA ARG A 170 8.70 -7.05 -18.04
C ARG A 170 9.98 -6.24 -18.24
N ARG A 171 9.96 -5.22 -19.10
CA ARG A 171 11.09 -4.30 -19.31
C ARG A 171 10.72 -2.87 -18.89
N GLY A 172 11.73 -2.05 -18.64
CA GLY A 172 11.54 -0.63 -18.35
C GLY A 172 10.87 -0.34 -16.99
N PRO A 173 10.13 0.77 -16.87
CA PRO A 173 9.54 1.25 -15.61
C PRO A 173 8.72 0.20 -14.84
N ALA A 174 7.98 -0.65 -15.56
CA ALA A 174 7.16 -1.69 -14.94
C ALA A 174 8.00 -2.68 -14.11
N ARG A 175 9.19 -3.07 -14.61
CA ARG A 175 10.11 -3.95 -13.87
C ARG A 175 10.60 -3.29 -12.59
N GLU A 176 10.98 -2.01 -12.67
CA GLU A 176 11.50 -1.27 -11.52
C GLU A 176 10.42 -1.06 -10.45
N LEU A 177 9.19 -0.73 -10.85
CA LEU A 177 8.05 -0.58 -9.95
C LEU A 177 7.71 -1.90 -9.25
N SER A 178 7.60 -2.99 -10.00
CA SER A 178 7.32 -4.31 -9.43
C SER A 178 8.43 -4.80 -8.49
N ALA A 179 9.69 -4.58 -8.86
CA ALA A 179 10.81 -4.93 -7.98
C ALA A 179 10.79 -4.14 -6.67
N ALA A 180 10.51 -2.84 -6.73
CA ALA A 180 10.43 -2.00 -5.54
C ALA A 180 9.25 -2.40 -4.63
N THR A 181 8.05 -2.60 -5.17
CA THR A 181 6.88 -2.99 -4.37
C THR A 181 7.04 -4.39 -3.77
N MET A 182 7.57 -5.35 -4.54
CA MET A 182 7.87 -6.69 -4.04
C MET A 182 8.96 -6.67 -2.96
N GLY A 183 9.99 -5.82 -3.11
CA GLY A 183 11.03 -5.66 -2.10
C GLY A 183 10.48 -5.15 -0.77
N ALA A 184 9.58 -4.15 -0.80
CA ALA A 184 8.90 -3.65 0.39
C ALA A 184 8.03 -4.73 1.05
N ALA A 185 7.20 -5.43 0.27
CA ALA A 185 6.33 -6.50 0.77
C ALA A 185 7.11 -7.66 1.39
N ALA A 186 8.17 -8.14 0.71
CA ALA A 186 9.04 -9.20 1.23
C ALA A 186 9.73 -8.80 2.54
N ALA A 187 10.09 -7.51 2.68
CA ALA A 187 10.70 -6.98 3.89
C ALA A 187 9.75 -6.88 5.08
N VAL A 188 8.44 -6.87 4.91
CA VAL A 188 7.51 -6.85 6.06
C VAL A 188 6.85 -8.20 6.34
N LEU A 189 6.92 -9.12 5.38
CA LEU A 189 6.27 -10.43 5.44
C LEU A 189 6.60 -11.25 6.71
N PRO A 190 7.86 -11.32 7.22
CA PRO A 190 8.15 -12.07 8.44
C PRO A 190 7.51 -11.49 9.72
N ASP A 191 7.20 -10.20 9.74
CA ASP A 191 6.55 -9.54 10.88
C ASP A 191 5.04 -9.72 10.82
N ASP A 192 4.50 -9.71 9.60
CA ASP A 192 3.12 -9.99 9.29
C ASP A 192 2.76 -11.46 9.59
N LEU A 193 3.56 -12.41 9.09
CA LEU A 193 3.40 -13.86 9.35
C LEU A 193 3.53 -14.24 10.83
N ALA A 194 4.37 -13.50 11.57
CA ALA A 194 4.56 -13.73 12.99
C ALA A 194 3.50 -13.00 13.85
N GLU A 195 2.49 -12.39 13.24
CA GLU A 195 1.43 -11.64 13.92
C GLU A 195 1.98 -10.54 14.85
N ARG A 196 3.14 -9.96 14.52
CA ARG A 196 3.68 -8.81 15.27
C ARG A 196 3.08 -7.50 14.77
N SER A 197 2.92 -7.40 13.45
CA SER A 197 2.33 -6.26 12.77
C SER A 197 1.34 -6.75 11.73
N MET A 198 0.45 -5.85 11.29
CA MET A 198 -0.36 -6.05 10.08
C MET A 198 -0.17 -4.87 9.12
N LEU A 199 -0.33 -5.12 7.82
CA LEU A 199 -0.12 -4.12 6.79
C LEU A 199 -1.07 -2.92 6.95
N GLY A 200 -2.33 -3.20 7.27
CA GLY A 200 -3.36 -2.17 7.47
C GLY A 200 -3.74 -1.45 6.18
N ASP A 201 -4.65 -0.49 6.31
CA ASP A 201 -5.13 0.30 5.19
C ASP A 201 -4.04 1.24 4.65
N THR A 202 -3.06 1.59 5.49
CA THR A 202 -1.89 2.40 5.12
C THR A 202 -1.00 1.74 4.06
N GLY A 203 -0.74 0.44 4.23
CA GLY A 203 0.22 -0.28 3.39
C GLY A 203 -0.40 -1.02 2.20
N ALA A 204 -1.72 -1.23 2.22
CA ALA A 204 -2.48 -1.86 1.14
C ALA A 204 -2.58 -0.97 -0.11
#